data_AF-A0A854CKI7-F1
#
_entry.id   AF-A0A854CKI7-F1
#
_cell.length_a   1.000
_cell.length_b   1.000
_cell.length_c   1.000
_cell.angle_alpha   90.00
_cell.angle_beta   90.00
_cell.angle_gamma   90.00
#
_symmetry.space_group_name_H-M   'P 1'
#
loop_
_entity.id
_entity.type
_entity.pdbx_description
1 polymer ?
#
loop_
_entity_poly.entity_id
_entity_poly.type
_entity_poly.pdbx_seq_one_letter_code
_entity_poly.pdbx_strand_id
1 'polypeptide(L)'
;MGSAKMHALDRATFMPASRTLLGDLSLPAIAAGFVTVLVGLASSAVIVFKAARHLGADQAEIASWMWALGIGMGVTCIGLSLRYRVPVVTAWSTPGAAMLIGSAAGVPLREAIGAFLVAAVLRMVAGFSGLFARAIRRIPVSLASGTLAGVLLRFGVDIFVAMQSQVVLALAMLATYLCGRRWFARYAVIATLSVGITIAASRGLLQVGTVQLELAHPVLVVPSLSWAALSGLAIPLLMVTMASQNVSGVAVIRASGYAVPISPTIGWIGVVNTVLAPFGNFALNLAAITAAICMGREAHEDPARRYERRDVPCGDRFIRRNRSGGVCGLPT
;
A
#
# COMPACT_ATOMS: atom_id res chain seq x y z
N MET A 1 -58.98 18.38 21.88
CA MET A 1 -59.09 16.94 21.59
C MET A 1 -59.08 16.81 20.07
N GLY A 2 -57.94 16.53 19.41
CA GLY A 2 -57.31 15.20 19.30
C GLY A 2 -57.96 14.49 18.11
N SER A 3 -57.28 13.95 17.10
CA SER A 3 -55.88 13.65 16.84
C SER A 3 -55.72 13.52 15.32
N ALA A 4 -54.65 14.10 14.77
CA ALA A 4 -54.28 13.98 13.36
C ALA A 4 -53.14 12.98 13.21
N LYS A 5 -53.22 12.17 12.15
CA LYS A 5 -52.15 11.39 11.50
C LYS A 5 -51.50 10.27 12.32
N MET A 6 -51.72 9.03 11.89
CA MET A 6 -50.73 7.95 12.10
C MET A 6 -50.93 6.82 11.08
N HIS A 7 -50.08 6.84 10.04
CA HIS A 7 -49.46 5.69 9.39
C HIS A 7 -50.34 4.56 8.83
N ALA A 8 -50.71 4.73 7.56
CA ALA A 8 -50.84 3.61 6.63
C ALA A 8 -49.47 2.92 6.50
N LEU A 9 -49.47 1.62 6.79
CA LEU A 9 -48.40 0.66 6.56
C LEU A 9 -48.14 0.55 5.06
N ASP A 10 -47.03 1.14 4.58
CA ASP A 10 -46.49 0.78 3.27
C ASP A 10 -45.37 -0.24 3.45
N ARG A 11 -45.62 -1.43 2.91
CA ARG A 11 -44.69 -2.57 2.91
C ARG A 11 -43.57 -2.23 1.95
N ALA A 12 -42.46 -1.69 2.45
CA ALA A 12 -41.20 -1.73 1.73
C ALA A 12 -40.73 -3.19 1.64
N THR A 13 -41.03 -3.80 0.50
CA THR A 13 -40.53 -5.09 0.02
C THR A 13 -39.03 -5.24 0.25
N PHE A 14 -38.65 -6.16 1.12
CA PHE A 14 -37.32 -6.75 1.19
C PHE A 14 -37.06 -7.49 -0.13
N MET A 15 -36.27 -6.91 -1.03
CA MET A 15 -35.58 -7.66 -2.08
C MET A 15 -34.16 -7.98 -1.59
N PRO A 16 -33.75 -9.25 -1.49
CA PRO A 16 -32.34 -9.57 -1.30
C PRO A 16 -31.66 -9.38 -2.66
N ALA A 17 -30.98 -8.26 -2.87
CA ALA A 17 -30.08 -8.13 -4.00
C ALA A 17 -28.85 -9.01 -3.75
N SER A 18 -28.92 -10.26 -4.17
CA SER A 18 -27.76 -11.13 -4.32
C SER A 18 -26.89 -10.60 -5.46
N ARG A 19 -26.02 -9.61 -5.15
CA ARG A 19 -24.99 -9.16 -6.10
C ARG A 19 -23.73 -10.00 -5.92
N THR A 20 -23.37 -10.68 -7.00
CA THR A 20 -22.16 -11.48 -7.15
C THR A 20 -20.94 -10.57 -7.27
N LEU A 21 -19.80 -10.99 -6.72
CA LEU A 21 -18.48 -10.30 -6.81
C LEU A 21 -18.10 -9.84 -8.24
N LEU A 22 -18.63 -10.50 -9.27
CA LEU A 22 -18.41 -10.20 -10.68
C LEU A 22 -19.30 -9.06 -11.24
N GLY A 23 -20.43 -8.76 -10.60
CA GLY A 23 -21.36 -7.70 -11.01
C GLY A 23 -20.96 -6.31 -10.52
N ASP A 24 -20.04 -6.22 -9.57
CA ASP A 24 -19.57 -5.00 -8.91
C ASP A 24 -18.22 -4.49 -9.51
N LEU A 25 -17.75 -5.12 -10.59
CA LEU A 25 -16.56 -4.72 -11.36
C LEU A 25 -16.89 -3.52 -12.26
N SER A 26 -16.94 -2.33 -11.66
CA SER A 26 -17.08 -1.11 -12.45
C SER A 26 -15.77 -0.83 -13.21
N LEU A 27 -15.88 -0.44 -14.49
CA LEU A 27 -14.74 0.00 -15.31
C LEU A 27 -13.86 1.07 -14.59
N PRO A 28 -14.40 1.98 -13.75
CA PRO A 28 -13.60 2.90 -12.93
C PRO A 28 -12.73 2.19 -11.89
N ALA A 29 -13.28 1.20 -11.18
CA ALA A 29 -12.54 0.46 -10.16
C ALA A 29 -11.38 -0.34 -10.77
N ILE A 30 -11.59 -0.95 -11.96
CA ILE A 30 -10.53 -1.66 -12.70
C ILE A 30 -9.43 -0.67 -13.12
N ALA A 31 -9.80 0.49 -13.67
CA ALA A 31 -8.82 1.50 -14.08
C ALA A 31 -8.02 2.06 -12.89
N ALA A 32 -8.67 2.34 -11.76
CA ALA A 32 -8.01 2.80 -10.54
C ALA A 32 -7.08 1.73 -9.96
N GLY A 33 -7.51 0.47 -9.94
CA GLY A 33 -6.68 -0.67 -9.53
C GLY A 33 -5.48 -0.87 -10.44
N PHE A 34 -5.66 -0.79 -11.76
CA PHE A 34 -4.57 -0.86 -12.73
C PHE A 34 -3.56 0.28 -12.56
N VAL A 35 -4.03 1.53 -12.44
CA VAL A 35 -3.18 2.69 -12.18
C VAL A 35 -2.42 2.51 -10.85
N THR A 36 -3.07 1.98 -9.83
CA THR A 36 -2.46 1.71 -8.52
C THR A 36 -1.32 0.71 -8.62
N VAL A 37 -1.56 -0.41 -9.30
CA VAL A 37 -0.54 -1.45 -9.53
C VAL A 37 0.61 -0.88 -10.35
N LEU A 38 0.30 -0.15 -11.42
CA LEU A 38 1.29 0.38 -12.34
C LEU A 38 2.17 1.45 -11.68
N VAL A 39 1.57 2.40 -10.96
CA VAL A 39 2.31 3.42 -10.21
C VAL A 39 3.12 2.78 -9.09
N GLY A 40 2.56 1.79 -8.40
CA GLY A 40 3.26 1.04 -7.35
C GLY A 40 4.51 0.33 -7.87
N LEU A 41 4.37 -0.46 -8.95
CA LEU A 41 5.47 -1.20 -9.56
C LEU A 41 6.49 -0.28 -10.24
N ALA A 42 6.05 0.63 -11.11
CA ALA A 42 6.96 1.46 -11.90
C ALA A 42 7.80 2.41 -11.04
N SER A 43 7.25 2.88 -9.91
CA SER A 43 7.93 3.88 -9.07
C SER A 43 9.14 3.33 -8.32
N SER A 44 9.14 2.06 -7.92
CA SER A 44 10.14 1.56 -6.96
C SER A 44 10.61 0.13 -7.14
N ALA A 45 10.10 -0.63 -8.11
CA ALA A 45 10.58 -1.99 -8.38
C ALA A 45 12.08 -2.03 -8.72
N VAL A 46 12.60 -1.00 -9.42
CA VAL A 46 14.04 -0.90 -9.75
C VAL A 46 14.92 -0.90 -8.49
N ILE A 47 14.48 -0.26 -7.42
CA ILE A 47 15.21 -0.23 -6.15
C ILE A 47 15.18 -1.62 -5.49
N VAL A 48 14.06 -2.32 -5.57
CA VAL A 48 13.94 -3.70 -5.06
C VAL A 48 14.88 -4.65 -5.82
N PHE A 49 14.95 -4.55 -7.14
CA PHE A 49 15.89 -5.33 -7.95
C PHE A 49 17.35 -5.06 -7.57
N LYS A 50 17.70 -3.79 -7.38
CA LYS A 50 19.05 -3.41 -6.94
C LYS A 50 19.36 -3.95 -5.55
N ALA A 51 18.42 -3.87 -4.61
CA ALA A 51 18.57 -4.39 -3.26
C ALA A 51 18.81 -5.91 -3.26
N ALA A 52 18.01 -6.67 -4.01
CA ALA A 52 18.15 -8.11 -4.12
C ALA A 52 19.50 -8.51 -4.75
N ARG A 53 19.91 -7.84 -5.84
CA ARG A 53 21.24 -8.06 -6.45
C ARG A 53 22.38 -7.71 -5.51
N HIS A 54 22.24 -6.66 -4.70
CA HIS A 54 23.27 -6.26 -3.74
C HIS A 54 23.46 -7.31 -2.64
N LEU A 55 22.42 -8.08 -2.33
CA LEU A 55 22.44 -9.22 -1.41
C LEU A 55 22.93 -10.52 -2.06
N GLY A 56 23.33 -10.49 -3.33
CA GLY A 56 23.80 -11.64 -4.08
C GLY A 56 22.69 -12.55 -4.61
N ALA A 57 21.44 -12.06 -4.68
CA ALA A 57 20.34 -12.85 -5.23
C ALA A 57 20.50 -13.05 -6.75
N ASP A 58 20.29 -14.28 -7.21
CA ASP A 58 20.27 -14.61 -8.62
C ASP A 58 18.95 -14.18 -9.31
N GLN A 59 18.82 -14.43 -10.60
CA GLN A 59 17.63 -14.03 -11.36
C GLN A 59 16.36 -14.75 -10.92
N ALA A 60 16.45 -16.03 -10.54
CA ALA A 60 15.32 -16.82 -10.08
C ALA A 60 14.85 -16.37 -8.69
N GLU A 61 15.79 -16.06 -7.79
CA GLU A 61 15.53 -15.50 -6.48
C GLU A 61 14.91 -14.10 -6.60
N ILE A 62 15.42 -13.22 -7.46
CA ILE A 62 14.82 -11.90 -7.71
C ILE A 62 13.38 -12.04 -8.22
N ALA A 63 13.11 -12.99 -9.12
CA ALA A 63 11.75 -13.28 -9.57
C ALA A 63 10.86 -13.77 -8.41
N SER A 64 11.39 -14.65 -7.55
CA SER A 64 10.71 -15.11 -6.33
C SER A 64 10.40 -13.96 -5.36
N TRP A 65 11.32 -13.00 -5.20
CA TRP A 65 11.08 -11.82 -4.36
C TRP A 65 9.88 -11.02 -4.87
N MET A 66 9.83 -10.75 -6.18
CA MET A 66 8.71 -10.03 -6.79
C MET A 66 7.40 -10.80 -6.68
N TRP A 67 7.47 -12.13 -6.86
CA TRP A 67 6.33 -13.01 -6.65
C TRP A 67 5.82 -12.92 -5.20
N ALA A 68 6.72 -13.05 -4.22
CA ALA A 68 6.38 -13.04 -2.80
C ALA A 68 5.81 -11.68 -2.36
N LEU A 69 6.41 -10.57 -2.80
CA LEU A 69 5.90 -9.23 -2.54
C LEU A 69 4.53 -9.02 -3.22
N GLY A 70 4.38 -9.46 -4.47
CA GLY A 70 3.13 -9.36 -5.23
C GLY A 70 1.98 -10.10 -4.56
N ILE A 71 2.18 -11.39 -4.24
CA ILE A 71 1.21 -12.22 -3.52
C ILE A 71 0.93 -11.64 -2.14
N GLY A 72 1.96 -11.22 -1.41
CA GLY A 72 1.82 -10.65 -0.08
C GLY A 72 0.99 -9.36 -0.06
N MET A 73 1.24 -8.45 -1.00
CA MET A 73 0.40 -7.26 -1.20
C MET A 73 -1.02 -7.64 -1.59
N GLY A 74 -1.21 -8.55 -2.54
CA GLY A 74 -2.55 -8.99 -2.98
C GLY A 74 -3.37 -9.57 -1.82
N VAL A 75 -2.80 -10.52 -1.08
CA VAL A 75 -3.43 -11.17 0.07
C VAL A 75 -3.76 -10.17 1.18
N THR A 76 -2.84 -9.26 1.50
CA THR A 76 -3.07 -8.27 2.56
C THR A 76 -4.06 -7.19 2.13
N CYS A 77 -3.95 -6.65 0.93
CA CYS A 77 -4.90 -5.69 0.37
C CYS A 77 -6.32 -6.28 0.37
N ILE A 78 -6.50 -7.46 -0.25
CA ILE A 78 -7.83 -8.08 -0.37
C ILE A 78 -8.34 -8.52 1.00
N GLY A 79 -7.54 -9.27 1.76
CA GLY A 79 -7.94 -9.84 3.04
C GLY A 79 -8.30 -8.77 4.07
N LEU A 80 -7.46 -7.74 4.23
CA LEU A 80 -7.71 -6.66 5.19
C LEU A 80 -8.85 -5.76 4.74
N SER A 81 -8.96 -5.48 3.43
CA SER A 81 -10.06 -4.67 2.91
C SER A 81 -11.40 -5.36 3.10
N LEU A 82 -11.50 -6.66 2.80
CA LEU A 82 -12.71 -7.44 3.04
C LEU A 82 -13.04 -7.56 4.53
N ARG A 83 -12.02 -7.73 5.38
CA ARG A 83 -12.21 -7.90 6.83
C ARG A 83 -12.69 -6.64 7.52
N TYR A 84 -12.17 -5.48 7.13
CA TYR A 84 -12.48 -4.19 7.75
C TYR A 84 -13.48 -3.34 6.98
N ARG A 85 -13.84 -3.74 5.75
CA ARG A 85 -14.74 -3.02 4.85
C ARG A 85 -14.28 -1.57 4.59
N VAL A 86 -12.97 -1.42 4.42
CA VAL A 86 -12.26 -0.17 4.13
C VAL A 86 -11.21 -0.51 3.08
N PRO A 87 -10.91 0.34 2.08
CA PRO A 87 -9.90 0.06 1.07
C PRO A 87 -8.48 0.13 1.68
N VAL A 88 -8.06 -0.93 2.38
CA VAL A 88 -6.72 -1.03 2.97
C VAL A 88 -5.74 -1.40 1.86
N VAL A 89 -4.82 -0.48 1.56
CA VAL A 89 -3.79 -0.68 0.54
C VAL A 89 -2.45 -0.91 1.22
N THR A 90 -1.79 -2.00 0.85
CA THR A 90 -0.45 -2.36 1.30
C THR A 90 0.53 -2.31 0.13
N ALA A 91 1.79 -2.06 0.46
CA ALA A 91 2.89 -2.03 -0.49
C ALA A 91 4.16 -2.62 0.16
N TRP A 92 5.19 -2.89 -0.65
CA TRP A 92 6.52 -3.16 -0.12
C TRP A 92 7.18 -1.92 0.48
N SER A 93 8.26 -2.11 1.23
CA SER A 93 8.96 -1.03 1.89
C SER A 93 10.02 -0.38 1.00
N THR A 94 9.66 0.67 0.24
CA THR A 94 10.63 1.39 -0.60
C THR A 94 11.83 1.93 0.19
N PRO A 95 11.64 2.59 1.36
CA PRO A 95 12.77 2.98 2.21
C PRO A 95 13.55 1.76 2.74
N GLY A 96 12.85 0.65 3.00
CA GLY A 96 13.48 -0.62 3.35
C GLY A 96 14.39 -1.14 2.23
N ALA A 97 13.91 -1.20 0.99
CA ALA A 97 14.71 -1.62 -0.15
C ALA A 97 15.93 -0.71 -0.37
N ALA A 98 15.74 0.60 -0.26
CA ALA A 98 16.85 1.56 -0.35
C ALA A 98 17.89 1.35 0.76
N MET A 99 17.43 1.10 1.99
CA MET A 99 18.29 0.78 3.13
C MET A 99 19.12 -0.48 2.86
N LEU A 100 18.52 -1.55 2.32
CA LEU A 100 19.25 -2.79 1.98
C LEU A 100 20.42 -2.56 1.02
N ILE A 101 20.29 -1.62 0.08
CA ILE A 101 21.40 -1.26 -0.83
C ILE A 101 22.59 -0.65 -0.06
N GLY A 102 22.32 0.13 0.99
CA GLY A 102 23.35 0.81 1.75
C GLY A 102 23.91 0.01 2.94
N SER A 103 23.11 -0.84 3.56
CA SER A 103 23.44 -1.50 4.83
C SER A 103 23.68 -3.00 4.72
N ALA A 104 23.45 -3.62 3.56
CA ALA A 104 23.61 -5.07 3.38
C ALA A 104 24.95 -5.49 2.78
N ALA A 105 25.90 -4.56 2.62
CA ALA A 105 27.21 -4.85 2.03
C ALA A 105 27.92 -5.96 2.80
N GLY A 106 28.19 -7.07 2.11
CA GLY A 106 28.89 -8.24 2.66
C GLY A 106 28.03 -9.21 3.47
N VAL A 107 26.71 -8.99 3.60
CA VAL A 107 25.81 -9.95 4.26
C VAL A 107 25.32 -10.98 3.23
N PRO A 108 25.50 -12.28 3.46
CA PRO A 108 25.01 -13.30 2.53
C PRO A 108 23.47 -13.34 2.52
N LEU A 109 22.89 -13.64 1.36
CA LEU A 109 21.43 -13.65 1.13
C LEU A 109 20.65 -14.42 2.21
N ARG A 110 21.15 -15.59 2.62
CA ARG A 110 20.52 -16.45 3.64
C ARG A 110 20.41 -15.77 5.01
N GLU A 111 21.44 -15.01 5.39
CA GLU A 111 21.44 -14.24 6.64
C GLU A 111 20.51 -13.04 6.56
N ALA A 112 20.46 -12.38 5.39
CA ALA A 112 19.51 -11.29 5.15
C ALA A 112 18.06 -11.79 5.22
N ILE A 113 17.75 -12.95 4.65
CA ILE A 113 16.42 -13.57 4.74
C ILE A 113 16.08 -13.96 6.19
N GLY A 114 17.06 -14.45 6.95
CA GLY A 114 16.90 -14.63 8.41
C GLY A 114 16.57 -13.32 9.13
N ALA A 115 17.24 -12.23 8.77
CA ALA A 115 16.95 -10.90 9.30
C ALA A 115 15.55 -10.39 8.90
N PHE A 116 15.09 -10.65 7.67
CA PHE A 116 13.73 -10.30 7.22
C PHE A 116 12.68 -11.07 8.02
N LEU A 117 12.91 -12.36 8.24
CA LEU A 117 12.03 -13.21 9.05
C LEU A 117 11.92 -12.67 10.48
N VAL A 118 13.05 -12.35 11.12
CA VAL A 118 13.04 -11.79 12.48
C VAL A 118 12.36 -10.42 12.51
N ALA A 119 12.65 -9.53 11.55
CA ALA A 119 11.97 -8.24 11.45
C ALA A 119 10.44 -8.39 11.27
N ALA A 120 10.00 -9.39 10.50
CA ALA A 120 8.59 -9.71 10.29
C ALA A 120 7.92 -10.24 11.56
N VAL A 121 8.58 -11.14 12.30
CA VAL A 121 8.10 -11.65 13.60
C VAL A 121 8.00 -10.51 14.61
N LEU A 122 9.03 -9.67 14.72
CA LEU A 122 9.00 -8.50 15.60
C LEU A 122 7.87 -7.54 15.22
N ARG A 123 7.64 -7.30 13.93
CA ARG A 123 6.50 -6.51 13.43
C ARG A 123 5.16 -7.14 13.82
N MET A 124 5.02 -8.45 13.65
CA MET A 124 3.81 -9.20 14.02
C MET A 124 3.52 -9.04 15.52
N VAL A 125 4.52 -9.25 16.38
CA VAL A 125 4.42 -9.09 17.84
C VAL A 125 4.10 -7.64 18.20
N ALA A 126 4.79 -6.65 17.61
CA ALA A 126 4.51 -5.23 17.83
C ALA A 126 3.10 -4.80 17.38
N GLY A 127 2.59 -5.43 16.32
CA GLY A 127 1.24 -5.26 15.81
C GLY A 127 0.19 -5.80 16.77
N PHE A 128 0.27 -7.08 17.15
CA PHE A 128 -0.73 -7.70 18.03
C PHE A 128 -0.67 -7.21 19.48
N SER A 129 0.52 -6.82 19.98
CA SER A 129 0.68 -6.31 21.35
C SER A 129 0.06 -4.93 21.60
N GLY A 130 -0.39 -4.21 20.56
CA GLY A 130 -0.89 -2.84 20.73
C GLY A 130 0.22 -1.78 20.83
N LEU A 131 1.49 -2.18 20.83
CA LEU A 131 2.62 -1.27 21.04
C LEU A 131 2.67 -0.20 19.94
N PHE A 132 2.52 -0.61 18.68
CA PHE A 132 2.49 0.32 17.56
C PHE A 132 1.32 1.30 17.65
N ALA A 133 0.11 0.80 17.96
CA ALA A 133 -1.06 1.65 18.14
C ALA A 133 -0.86 2.66 19.28
N ARG A 134 -0.17 2.28 20.36
CA ARG A 134 0.16 3.19 21.47
C ARG A 134 1.17 4.25 21.07
N ALA A 135 2.20 3.89 20.29
CA ALA A 135 3.19 4.84 19.78
C ALA A 135 2.56 5.85 18.81
N ILE A 136 1.76 5.39 17.85
CA ILE A 136 1.18 6.25 16.81
C ILE A 136 0.07 7.17 17.31
N ARG A 137 -0.57 6.85 18.45
CA ARG A 137 -1.51 7.77 19.11
C ARG A 137 -0.85 9.07 19.59
N ARG A 138 0.48 9.08 19.77
CA ARG A 138 1.23 10.27 20.15
C ARG A 138 1.60 11.16 18.97
N ILE A 139 1.42 10.70 17.74
CA ILE A 139 1.78 11.45 16.53
C ILE A 139 0.61 12.39 16.19
N PRO A 140 0.79 13.72 16.28
CA PRO A 140 -0.24 14.69 15.88
C PRO A 140 -0.53 14.58 14.39
N VAL A 141 -1.76 14.91 14.00
CA VAL A 141 -2.19 14.91 12.59
C VAL A 141 -1.28 15.80 11.73
N SER A 142 -0.82 16.94 12.26
CA SER A 142 0.10 17.85 11.57
C SER A 142 1.44 17.21 11.19
N LEU A 143 2.04 16.40 12.07
CA LEU A 143 3.25 15.64 11.74
C LEU A 143 2.95 14.58 10.67
N ALA A 144 1.81 13.91 10.81
CA ALA A 144 1.36 12.88 9.88
C ALA A 144 1.17 13.45 8.45
N SER A 145 0.54 14.62 8.33
CA SER A 145 0.42 15.37 7.08
C SER A 145 1.77 15.87 6.56
N GLY A 146 2.68 16.29 7.46
CA GLY A 146 4.05 16.68 7.11
C GLY A 146 4.86 15.55 6.49
N THR A 147 4.75 14.33 7.03
CA THR A 147 5.43 13.15 6.45
C THR A 147 4.92 12.85 5.04
N LEU A 148 3.59 12.94 4.82
CA LEU A 148 3.01 12.78 3.49
C LEU A 148 3.51 13.86 2.53
N ALA A 149 3.57 15.13 2.96
CA ALA A 149 4.09 16.23 2.17
C ALA A 149 5.57 16.03 1.80
N GLY A 150 6.41 15.58 2.75
CA GLY A 150 7.82 15.29 2.48
C GLY A 150 8.02 14.17 1.46
N VAL A 151 7.23 13.10 1.55
CA VAL A 151 7.24 12.02 0.57
C VAL A 151 6.83 12.54 -0.82
N LEU A 152 5.74 13.31 -0.91
CA LEU A 152 5.26 13.88 -2.17
C LEU A 152 6.24 14.91 -2.77
N LEU A 153 6.88 15.73 -1.94
CA LEU A 153 7.89 16.70 -2.37
C LEU A 153 9.06 16.01 -3.06
N ARG A 154 9.52 14.87 -2.53
CA ARG A 154 10.60 14.10 -3.14
C ARG A 154 10.27 13.69 -4.58
N PHE A 155 9.06 13.18 -4.82
CA PHE A 155 8.60 12.87 -6.18
C PHE A 155 8.58 14.10 -7.09
N GLY A 156 8.16 15.26 -6.56
CA GLY A 156 8.21 16.52 -7.30
C GLY A 156 9.64 16.92 -7.71
N VAL A 157 10.61 16.76 -6.81
CA VAL A 157 12.03 17.08 -7.06
C VAL A 157 12.65 16.09 -8.06
N ASP A 158 12.36 14.79 -7.93
CA ASP A 158 12.94 13.76 -8.80
C ASP A 158 12.54 13.96 -10.29
N ILE A 159 11.44 14.64 -10.59
CA ILE A 159 11.07 15.03 -11.96
C ILE A 159 12.12 15.96 -12.57
N PHE A 160 12.60 16.96 -11.82
CA PHE A 160 13.63 17.89 -12.31
C PHE A 160 14.97 17.20 -12.54
N VAL A 161 15.30 16.20 -11.70
CA VAL A 161 16.46 15.35 -11.90
C VAL A 161 16.33 14.54 -13.20
N ALA A 162 15.16 13.94 -13.45
CA ALA A 162 14.90 13.23 -14.70
C ALA A 162 14.94 14.16 -15.94
N MET A 163 14.50 15.41 -15.81
CA MET A 163 14.57 16.39 -16.87
C MET A 163 16.01 16.68 -17.32
N GLN A 164 17.03 16.53 -16.46
CA GLN A 164 18.42 16.78 -16.87
C GLN A 164 18.89 15.86 -18.00
N SER A 165 18.35 14.64 -18.09
CA SER A 165 18.71 13.66 -19.13
C SER A 165 17.62 13.41 -20.16
N GLN A 166 16.34 13.65 -19.82
CA GLN A 166 15.20 13.28 -20.67
C GLN A 166 14.12 14.39 -20.71
N VAL A 167 14.51 15.64 -20.96
CA VAL A 167 13.63 16.83 -20.99
C VAL A 167 12.34 16.58 -21.77
N VAL A 168 12.44 16.14 -23.03
CA VAL A 168 11.28 15.99 -23.93
C VAL A 168 10.31 14.94 -23.42
N LEU A 169 10.82 13.80 -22.91
CA LEU A 169 9.99 12.74 -22.35
C LEU A 169 9.22 13.25 -21.13
N ALA A 170 9.93 13.90 -20.19
CA ALA A 170 9.35 14.44 -18.98
C ALA A 170 8.29 15.52 -19.27
N LEU A 171 8.59 16.48 -20.16
CA LEU A 171 7.66 17.54 -20.54
C LEU A 171 6.44 17.01 -21.30
N ALA A 172 6.61 16.05 -22.21
CA ALA A 172 5.49 15.45 -22.94
C ALA A 172 4.56 14.69 -22.00
N MET A 173 5.11 13.91 -21.07
CA MET A 173 4.33 13.24 -20.03
C MET A 173 3.60 14.24 -19.13
N LEU A 174 4.28 15.30 -18.67
CA LEU A 174 3.67 16.34 -17.84
C LEU A 174 2.54 17.08 -18.57
N ALA A 175 2.77 17.50 -19.81
CA ALA A 175 1.77 18.18 -20.63
C ALA A 175 0.55 17.28 -20.86
N THR A 176 0.77 16.00 -21.19
CA THR A 176 -0.30 15.01 -21.35
C THR A 176 -1.10 14.85 -20.06
N TYR A 177 -0.43 14.77 -18.91
CA TYR A 177 -1.10 14.67 -17.62
C TYR A 177 -1.92 15.92 -17.29
N LEU A 178 -1.41 17.13 -17.51
CA LEU A 178 -2.11 18.37 -17.21
C LEU A 178 -3.34 18.57 -18.11
N CYS A 179 -3.17 18.36 -19.42
CA CYS A 179 -4.27 18.36 -20.39
C CYS A 179 -5.31 17.29 -20.04
N GLY A 180 -4.84 16.08 -19.73
CA GLY A 180 -5.70 14.98 -19.32
C GLY A 180 -6.45 15.27 -18.03
N ARG A 181 -5.82 15.90 -17.04
CA ARG A 181 -6.48 16.30 -15.79
C ARG A 181 -7.62 17.28 -16.07
N ARG A 182 -7.52 18.13 -17.09
CA ARG A 182 -8.55 19.11 -17.45
C ARG A 182 -9.73 18.52 -18.22
N TRP A 183 -9.48 17.55 -19.11
CA TRP A 183 -10.49 17.06 -20.07
C TRP A 183 -10.95 15.62 -19.82
N PHE A 184 -10.10 14.78 -19.22
CA PHE A 184 -10.36 13.37 -18.98
C PHE A 184 -9.61 12.88 -17.72
N ALA A 185 -9.87 13.52 -16.57
CA ALA A 185 -9.11 13.31 -15.32
C ALA A 185 -8.90 11.83 -14.96
N ARG A 186 -9.90 11.00 -15.24
CA ARG A 186 -9.89 9.56 -15.01
C ARG A 186 -8.89 8.77 -15.88
N TYR A 187 -8.62 9.22 -17.11
CA TYR A 187 -7.69 8.56 -18.05
C TYR A 187 -6.33 9.26 -18.14
N ALA A 188 -6.14 10.38 -17.43
CA ALA A 188 -4.94 11.20 -17.51
C ALA A 188 -3.65 10.40 -17.25
N VAL A 189 -3.65 9.53 -16.25
CA VAL A 189 -2.47 8.70 -15.91
C VAL A 189 -2.18 7.66 -17.00
N ILE A 190 -3.21 7.02 -17.54
CA ILE A 190 -3.07 6.02 -18.61
C ILE A 190 -2.53 6.69 -19.87
N ALA A 191 -3.11 7.83 -20.28
CA ALA A 191 -2.65 8.58 -21.44
C ALA A 191 -1.19 9.04 -21.29
N THR A 192 -0.83 9.51 -20.10
CA THR A 192 0.55 9.93 -19.78
C THR A 192 1.54 8.78 -19.93
N LEU A 193 1.18 7.60 -19.42
CA LEU A 193 1.99 6.39 -19.58
C LEU A 193 2.13 6.00 -21.06
N SER A 194 1.03 5.98 -21.81
CA SER A 194 1.05 5.64 -23.24
C SER A 194 2.01 6.54 -24.01
N VAL A 195 1.93 7.85 -23.79
CA VAL A 195 2.87 8.82 -24.39
C VAL A 195 4.31 8.55 -23.98
N GLY A 196 4.55 8.28 -22.69
CA GLY A 196 5.88 7.93 -22.18
C GLY A 196 6.47 6.69 -22.86
N ILE A 197 5.68 5.63 -23.01
CA ILE A 197 6.08 4.40 -23.70
C ILE A 197 6.38 4.67 -25.18
N THR A 198 5.52 5.40 -25.88
CA THR A 198 5.72 5.73 -27.31
C THR A 198 7.01 6.53 -27.52
N ILE A 199 7.27 7.54 -26.68
CA ILE A 199 8.50 8.32 -26.79
C ILE A 199 9.72 7.47 -26.44
N ALA A 200 9.66 6.67 -25.38
CA ALA A 200 10.74 5.76 -25.01
C ALA A 200 11.05 4.74 -26.13
N ALA A 201 10.01 4.20 -26.77
CA ALA A 201 10.14 3.30 -27.93
C ALA A 201 10.82 4.01 -29.10
N SER A 202 10.37 5.22 -29.45
CA SER A 202 10.92 6.00 -30.56
C SER A 202 12.40 6.37 -30.35
N ARG A 203 12.85 6.45 -29.09
CA ARG A 203 14.23 6.75 -28.71
C ARG A 203 15.10 5.52 -28.52
N GLY A 204 14.58 4.32 -28.78
CA GLY A 204 15.31 3.07 -28.56
C GLY A 204 15.65 2.79 -27.09
N LEU A 205 14.95 3.44 -26.15
CA LEU A 205 15.18 3.25 -24.71
C LEU A 205 14.54 1.95 -24.18
N LEU A 206 13.66 1.32 -24.97
CA LEU A 206 13.03 0.05 -24.63
C LEU A 206 13.97 -1.12 -24.94
N GLN A 207 14.50 -1.75 -23.89
CA GLN A 207 15.26 -3.00 -24.00
C GLN A 207 14.31 -4.21 -24.04
N VAL A 208 13.58 -4.37 -25.14
CA VAL A 208 12.63 -5.48 -25.34
C VAL A 208 13.30 -6.80 -25.74
N GLY A 209 14.49 -6.74 -26.33
CA GLY A 209 15.19 -7.93 -26.86
C GLY A 209 15.71 -8.90 -25.80
N THR A 210 15.73 -8.53 -24.52
CA THR A 210 16.18 -9.35 -23.39
C THR A 210 15.04 -9.83 -22.50
N VAL A 211 13.78 -9.52 -22.86
CA VAL A 211 12.61 -9.88 -22.06
C VAL A 211 12.14 -11.28 -22.44
N GLN A 212 12.47 -12.26 -21.60
CA GLN A 212 11.84 -13.57 -21.65
C GLN A 212 10.62 -13.56 -20.74
N LEU A 213 9.44 -13.88 -21.29
CA LEU A 213 8.25 -14.12 -20.49
C LEU A 213 8.40 -15.48 -19.82
N GLU A 214 8.72 -15.45 -18.54
CA GLU A 214 8.75 -16.64 -17.70
C GLU A 214 7.85 -16.41 -16.48
N LEU A 215 7.13 -17.46 -16.07
CA LEU A 215 6.29 -17.37 -14.89
C LEU A 215 7.21 -17.36 -13.65
N ALA A 216 7.11 -16.33 -12.82
CA ALA A 216 7.88 -16.30 -11.58
C ALA A 216 7.41 -17.43 -10.64
N HIS A 217 8.33 -18.31 -10.27
CA HIS A 217 8.08 -19.40 -9.33
C HIS A 217 8.69 -19.07 -7.95
N PRO A 218 8.05 -19.51 -6.85
CA PRO A 218 8.60 -19.31 -5.53
C PRO A 218 9.89 -20.15 -5.34
N VAL A 219 10.99 -19.47 -5.00
CA VAL A 219 12.26 -20.09 -4.64
C VAL A 219 12.40 -20.00 -3.13
N LEU A 220 12.43 -21.15 -2.47
CA LEU A 220 12.61 -21.21 -1.03
C LEU A 220 14.09 -21.09 -0.68
N VAL A 221 14.47 -20.00 -0.02
CA VAL A 221 15.81 -19.82 0.53
C VAL A 221 15.78 -20.07 2.03
N VAL A 222 16.51 -21.10 2.48
CA VAL A 222 16.55 -21.47 3.90
C VAL A 222 17.27 -20.37 4.70
N PRO A 223 16.59 -19.71 5.65
CA PRO A 223 17.17 -18.62 6.43
C PRO A 223 18.31 -19.12 7.32
N SER A 224 19.35 -18.31 7.47
CA SER A 224 20.35 -18.46 8.53
C SER A 224 20.29 -17.26 9.46
N LEU A 225 20.52 -17.47 10.76
CA LEU A 225 20.53 -16.39 11.74
C LEU A 225 21.98 -16.03 12.08
N SER A 226 22.26 -14.74 12.04
CA SER A 226 23.55 -14.15 12.35
C SER A 226 23.36 -12.88 13.13
N TRP A 227 24.11 -12.70 14.21
CA TRP A 227 24.00 -11.49 15.05
C TRP A 227 24.26 -10.22 14.24
N ALA A 228 25.18 -10.27 13.28
CA ALA A 228 25.48 -9.14 12.40
C ALA A 228 24.28 -8.78 11.51
N ALA A 229 23.60 -9.77 10.93
CA ALA A 229 22.40 -9.53 10.13
C ALA A 229 21.20 -9.07 10.98
N LEU A 230 21.07 -9.57 12.22
CA LEU A 230 20.01 -9.13 13.12
C LEU A 230 20.16 -7.66 13.52
N SER A 231 21.35 -7.24 13.94
CA SER A 231 21.61 -5.86 14.34
C SER A 231 21.70 -4.91 13.13
N GLY A 232 22.32 -5.36 12.04
CA GLY A 232 22.57 -4.54 10.84
C GLY A 232 21.41 -4.47 9.84
N LEU A 233 20.50 -5.45 9.84
CA LEU A 233 19.38 -5.48 8.88
C LEU A 233 18.02 -5.57 9.57
N ALA A 234 17.82 -6.50 10.50
CA ALA A 234 16.47 -6.75 11.04
C ALA A 234 15.92 -5.53 11.81
N ILE A 235 16.73 -4.96 12.72
CA ILE A 235 16.33 -3.79 13.51
C ILE A 235 16.15 -2.55 12.61
N PRO A 236 17.11 -2.16 11.75
CA PRO A 236 16.94 -1.03 10.85
C PRO A 236 15.72 -1.19 9.93
N LEU A 237 15.51 -2.39 9.37
CA LEU A 237 14.37 -2.66 8.48
C LEU A 237 13.04 -2.54 9.22
N LEU A 238 12.97 -3.04 10.45
CA LEU A 238 11.80 -2.87 11.30
C LEU A 238 11.54 -1.39 11.58
N MET A 239 12.57 -0.64 12.01
CA MET A 239 12.45 0.77 12.35
C MET A 239 12.03 1.62 11.16
N VAL A 240 12.71 1.50 10.02
CA VAL A 240 12.41 2.30 8.83
C VAL A 240 10.98 2.03 8.34
N THR A 241 10.54 0.78 8.37
CA THR A 241 9.20 0.40 7.90
C THR A 241 8.11 0.87 8.87
N MET A 242 8.34 0.72 10.18
CA MET A 242 7.36 1.10 11.21
C MET A 242 7.25 2.62 11.36
N ALA A 243 8.38 3.33 11.41
CA ALA A 243 8.42 4.76 11.70
C ALA A 243 8.12 5.62 10.48
N SER A 244 8.63 5.28 9.30
CA SER A 244 8.44 6.09 8.10
C SER A 244 7.13 5.73 7.40
N GLN A 245 6.98 4.47 7.02
CA GLN A 245 5.95 4.10 6.05
C GLN A 245 4.60 3.76 6.69
N ASN A 246 4.60 2.95 7.74
CA ASN A 246 3.35 2.64 8.45
C ASN A 246 2.75 3.90 9.11
N VAL A 247 3.57 4.84 9.60
CA VAL A 247 3.07 6.13 10.10
C VAL A 247 2.38 6.91 8.99
N SER A 248 3.02 7.01 7.81
CA SER A 248 2.45 7.70 6.65
C SER A 248 1.17 7.05 6.14
N GLY A 249 1.12 5.72 6.07
CA GLY A 249 -0.08 4.98 5.66
C GLY A 249 -1.25 5.20 6.64
N VAL A 250 -0.97 5.19 7.95
CA VAL A 250 -1.98 5.51 8.97
C VAL A 250 -2.45 6.96 8.88
N ALA A 251 -1.53 7.90 8.57
CA ALA A 251 -1.86 9.30 8.36
C ALA A 251 -2.90 9.47 7.25
N VAL A 252 -2.69 8.79 6.11
CA VAL A 252 -3.58 8.84 4.95
C VAL A 252 -4.94 8.22 5.26
N ILE A 253 -4.97 7.06 5.94
CA ILE A 253 -6.23 6.42 6.37
C ILE A 253 -7.04 7.38 7.25
N ARG A 254 -6.40 8.03 8.23
CA ARG A 254 -7.05 8.98 9.14
C ARG A 254 -7.50 10.26 8.41
N ALA A 255 -6.66 10.83 7.55
CA ALA A 255 -6.99 12.01 6.76
C ALA A 255 -8.15 11.75 5.78
N SER A 256 -8.30 10.51 5.34
CA SER A 256 -9.41 10.06 4.49
C SER A 256 -10.70 9.77 5.27
N GLY A 257 -10.71 9.90 6.60
CA GLY A 257 -11.87 9.70 7.46
C GLY A 257 -12.19 8.23 7.80
N TYR A 258 -11.29 7.29 7.49
CA TYR A 258 -11.50 5.87 7.78
C TYR A 258 -10.96 5.48 9.16
N ALA A 259 -11.74 4.71 9.92
CA ALA A 259 -11.34 4.16 11.21
C ALA A 259 -10.98 2.66 11.07
N VAL A 260 -9.69 2.38 10.91
CA VAL A 260 -9.16 1.00 10.84
C VAL A 260 -8.47 0.64 12.16
N PRO A 261 -8.66 -0.58 12.71
CA PRO A 261 -7.88 -1.03 13.85
C PRO A 261 -6.43 -1.25 13.43
N ILE A 262 -5.59 -0.24 13.68
CA ILE A 262 -4.20 -0.18 13.20
C ILE A 262 -3.36 -1.36 13.69
N SER A 263 -3.45 -1.70 14.98
CA SER A 263 -2.61 -2.77 15.56
C SER A 263 -2.85 -4.14 14.93
N PRO A 264 -4.12 -4.64 14.87
CA PRO A 264 -4.43 -5.87 14.15
C PRO A 264 -4.03 -5.83 12.66
N THR A 265 -4.17 -4.68 12.00
CA THR A 265 -3.78 -4.52 10.59
C THR A 265 -2.28 -4.73 10.40
N ILE A 266 -1.45 -4.06 11.20
CA ILE A 266 0.02 -4.25 11.17
C ILE A 266 0.41 -5.67 11.60
N GLY A 267 -0.30 -6.26 12.57
CA GLY A 267 -0.07 -7.63 13.01
C GLY A 267 -0.26 -8.64 11.88
N TRP A 268 -1.37 -8.56 11.15
CA TRP A 268 -1.65 -9.43 10.00
C TRP A 268 -0.69 -9.20 8.82
N ILE A 269 -0.29 -7.95 8.57
CA ILE A 269 0.78 -7.66 7.61
C ILE A 269 2.09 -8.34 8.07
N GLY A 270 2.39 -8.32 9.37
CA GLY A 270 3.50 -9.06 9.97
C GLY A 270 3.41 -10.57 9.73
N VAL A 271 2.24 -11.19 9.93
CA VAL A 271 2.02 -12.63 9.67
C VAL A 271 2.35 -12.98 8.23
N VAL A 272 1.80 -12.23 7.26
CA VAL A 272 2.07 -12.47 5.84
C VAL A 272 3.54 -12.26 5.52
N ASN A 273 4.18 -11.25 6.12
CA ASN A 273 5.62 -11.06 5.98
C ASN A 273 6.42 -12.27 6.48
N THR A 274 6.08 -12.82 7.64
CA THR A 274 6.79 -13.97 8.24
C THR A 274 6.67 -15.20 7.35
N VAL A 275 5.47 -15.47 6.81
CA VAL A 275 5.23 -16.61 5.92
C VAL A 275 6.00 -16.47 4.60
N LEU A 276 6.05 -15.26 4.05
CA LEU A 276 6.65 -15.01 2.74
C LEU A 276 8.15 -14.66 2.80
N ALA A 277 8.71 -14.38 3.98
CA ALA A 277 10.11 -13.99 4.12
C ALA A 277 11.10 -14.99 3.49
N PRO A 278 10.95 -16.32 3.64
CA PRO A 278 11.84 -17.30 2.98
C PRO A 278 11.83 -17.26 1.46
N PHE A 279 10.82 -16.66 0.84
CA PHE A 279 10.70 -16.49 -0.61
C PHE A 279 11.22 -15.12 -1.09
N GLY A 280 11.79 -14.32 -0.18
CA GLY A 280 12.34 -13.00 -0.50
C GLY A 280 11.47 -11.81 -0.13
N ASN A 281 10.36 -12.03 0.57
CA ASN A 281 9.54 -10.92 1.03
C ASN A 281 10.24 -10.19 2.19
N PHE A 282 10.94 -9.11 1.87
CA PHE A 282 11.72 -8.35 2.84
C PHE A 282 10.85 -7.51 3.78
N ALA A 283 9.85 -6.77 3.26
CA ALA A 283 8.93 -6.01 4.10
C ALA A 283 7.70 -5.48 3.33
N LEU A 284 6.51 -5.84 3.80
CA LEU A 284 5.21 -5.26 3.46
C LEU A 284 4.75 -4.32 4.57
N ASN A 285 4.02 -3.28 4.18
CA ASN A 285 3.56 -2.19 5.05
C ASN A 285 2.33 -1.49 4.45
N LEU A 286 1.75 -0.56 5.21
CA LEU A 286 0.67 0.28 4.72
C LEU A 286 1.18 1.27 3.67
N ALA A 287 0.52 1.31 2.52
CA ALA A 287 0.84 2.28 1.50
C ALA A 287 0.28 3.66 1.86
N ALA A 288 1.00 4.72 1.52
CA ALA A 288 0.53 6.10 1.70
C ALA A 288 -0.02 6.68 0.40
N ILE A 289 0.77 6.64 -0.68
CA ILE A 289 0.42 7.31 -1.95
C ILE A 289 -0.71 6.57 -2.66
N THR A 290 -0.56 5.26 -2.87
CA THR A 290 -1.59 4.45 -3.51
C THR A 290 -2.85 4.38 -2.66
N ALA A 291 -2.73 4.37 -1.33
CA ALA A 291 -3.87 4.52 -0.44
C ALA A 291 -4.58 5.86 -0.64
N ALA A 292 -3.86 6.98 -0.79
CA ALA A 292 -4.45 8.28 -1.02
C ALA A 292 -5.20 8.35 -2.35
N ILE A 293 -4.70 7.67 -3.39
CA ILE A 293 -5.38 7.56 -4.69
C ILE A 293 -6.65 6.71 -4.56
N CYS A 294 -6.57 5.54 -3.91
CA CYS A 294 -7.72 4.63 -3.74
C CYS A 294 -8.79 5.16 -2.79
N MET A 295 -8.38 5.93 -1.77
CA MET A 295 -9.27 6.56 -0.79
C MET A 295 -9.70 7.96 -1.21
N GLY A 296 -9.11 8.51 -2.27
CA GLY A 296 -9.33 9.86 -2.78
C GLY A 296 -10.55 9.97 -3.69
N ARG A 297 -10.85 11.20 -4.13
CA ARG A 297 -11.95 11.46 -5.06
C ARG A 297 -11.71 10.82 -6.44
N GLU A 298 -10.47 10.46 -6.76
CA GLU A 298 -10.10 9.78 -8.00
C GLU A 298 -10.72 8.38 -8.13
N ALA A 299 -10.97 7.68 -7.02
CA ALA A 299 -11.60 6.36 -7.04
C ALA A 299 -13.12 6.44 -7.25
N HIS A 300 -13.79 7.34 -6.50
CA HIS A 300 -15.20 7.67 -6.65
C HIS A 300 -15.51 9.00 -5.93
N GLU A 301 -16.40 9.85 -6.46
CA GLU A 301 -16.73 11.13 -5.80
C GLU A 301 -17.32 10.90 -4.40
N ASP A 302 -18.29 10.00 -4.29
CA ASP A 302 -18.88 9.54 -3.03
C ASP A 302 -17.93 8.62 -2.21
N PRO A 303 -17.48 9.04 -1.00
CA PRO A 303 -16.65 8.22 -0.10
C PRO A 303 -17.28 6.88 0.30
N ALA A 304 -18.61 6.78 0.34
CA ALA A 304 -19.33 5.55 0.68
C ALA A 304 -19.38 4.54 -0.48
N ARG A 305 -19.04 4.97 -1.69
CA ARG A 305 -18.95 4.13 -2.89
C ARG A 305 -17.52 3.83 -3.33
N ARG A 306 -16.52 4.48 -2.72
CA ARG A 306 -15.08 4.10 -2.87
C ARG A 306 -14.81 2.67 -2.38
N TYR A 307 -15.67 2.17 -1.51
CA TYR A 307 -15.82 0.75 -1.19
C TYR A 307 -17.32 0.46 -1.28
N GLU A 308 -17.79 -0.11 -2.39
CA GLU A 308 -19.22 -0.32 -2.59
C GLU A 308 -19.80 -1.11 -1.41
N ARG A 309 -20.65 -0.42 -0.65
CA ARG A 309 -21.16 -0.82 0.66
C ARG A 309 -21.96 -2.11 0.52
N ARG A 310 -21.42 -3.22 1.03
CA ARG A 310 -22.23 -4.38 1.42
C ARG A 310 -23.06 -3.97 2.64
N ASP A 311 -24.26 -3.44 2.40
CA ASP A 311 -25.26 -3.15 3.42
C ASP A 311 -25.64 -4.44 4.17
N VAL A 312 -24.91 -4.71 5.24
CA VAL A 312 -25.33 -5.59 6.33
C VAL A 312 -25.01 -4.85 7.63
N PRO A 313 -26.00 -4.55 8.49
CA PRO A 313 -25.84 -3.74 9.68
C PRO A 313 -25.08 -4.52 10.77
N CYS A 314 -23.75 -4.61 10.62
CA CYS A 314 -22.85 -5.12 11.65
C CYS A 314 -21.88 -4.05 12.17
N GLY A 315 -21.70 -2.93 11.45
CA GLY A 315 -20.78 -1.84 11.83
C GLY A 315 -21.24 -1.01 13.03
N ASP A 316 -22.56 -0.80 13.16
CA ASP A 316 -23.12 0.00 14.26
C ASP A 316 -22.88 -0.63 15.64
N ARG A 317 -22.73 -1.96 15.71
CA ARG A 317 -22.55 -2.67 16.98
C ARG A 317 -21.11 -2.59 17.51
N PHE A 318 -20.11 -2.37 16.66
CA PHE A 318 -18.71 -2.20 17.10
C PHE A 318 -18.38 -0.72 17.40
N ILE A 319 -18.94 0.21 16.62
CA ILE A 319 -18.81 1.65 16.85
C ILE A 319 -19.54 2.06 18.15
N ARG A 320 -20.70 1.47 18.48
CA ARG A 320 -21.36 1.71 19.78
C ARG A 320 -20.60 1.11 20.96
N ARG A 321 -19.94 -0.04 20.78
CA ARG A 321 -19.24 -0.74 21.89
C ARG A 321 -17.88 -0.13 22.24
N ASN A 322 -17.29 0.67 21.36
CA ASN A 322 -16.02 1.37 21.61
C ASN A 322 -16.21 2.84 22.05
N ARG A 323 -17.46 3.32 22.16
CA ARG A 323 -17.81 4.65 22.72
C ARG A 323 -18.03 4.62 24.24
N SER A 324 -18.02 3.43 24.85
CA SER A 324 -18.22 3.21 26.29
C SER A 324 -16.92 2.95 27.06
N GLY A 325 -15.77 3.42 26.56
CA GLY A 325 -14.52 3.52 27.32
C GLY A 325 -14.36 4.94 27.87
N GLY A 326 -14.74 5.13 29.13
CA GLY A 326 -15.11 6.41 29.73
C GLY A 326 -14.05 7.51 29.77
N VAL A 327 -14.56 8.75 29.72
CA VAL A 327 -14.17 9.82 30.64
C VAL A 327 -15.48 10.42 31.15
N CYS A 328 -15.81 10.08 32.39
CA CYS A 328 -16.79 10.80 33.20
C CYS A 328 -16.14 12.07 33.75
N GLY A 329 -16.91 13.16 33.77
CA GLY A 329 -16.73 14.31 34.66
C GLY A 329 -16.34 15.60 33.94
N LEU A 330 -17.00 16.74 34.14
CA LEU A 330 -18.22 17.15 34.86
C LEU A 330 -18.57 18.56 34.29
N PRO A 331 -19.81 19.04 34.50
CA PRO A 331 -20.39 20.21 33.84
C PRO A 331 -20.13 21.51 34.60
N THR A 332 -20.37 22.62 33.89
CA THR A 332 -21.03 23.80 34.46
C THR A 332 -22.32 24.00 33.71
#